data_AF-D4M1Z7-F1
#
_entry.id   AF-D4M1Z7-F1
#
_cell.length_a   1.000
_cell.length_b   1.000
_cell.length_c   1.000
_cell.angle_alpha   90.00
_cell.angle_beta   90.00
_cell.angle_gamma   90.00
#
_symmetry.space_group_name_H-M   'P 1'
#
loop_
_entity.id
_entity.type
_entity.pdbx_description
1 polymer ?
#
loop_
_entity_poly.entity_id
_entity_poly.type
_entity_poly.pdbx_seq_one_letter_code
_entity_poly.pdbx_strand_id
1 'polypeptide(L)'
;MKIEIEKDFPQYFKPSYPEEFELFSHFEVSAGIPTVLFAITTWKENGKPNVCFHSWSCFHGDKTAFFAVMGNLYQHTHTYANIKREKCFCINFLPISYYDKLVDTIKHNDMETDEFAVGHFTLSNAKTIHAPVIQEAFINMECTLKETQDLSGAGIAAMVIGQVQHISVEKEYAQGYEQRYGKDGFMMLIPAPQNLVTGEPNQSAIATVKIERLD
;
A
#
# COMPACT_ATOMS: atom_id res chain seq x y z
N MET A 1 6.23 7.27 33.07
CA MET A 1 5.43 8.41 32.60
C MET A 1 5.17 8.21 31.12
N LYS A 2 3.94 8.44 30.65
CA LYS A 2 3.58 8.37 29.22
C LYS A 2 3.28 9.78 28.71
N ILE A 3 3.49 10.01 27.41
CA ILE A 3 3.02 11.21 26.72
C ILE A 3 1.64 10.87 26.18
N GLU A 4 0.65 11.70 26.50
CA GLU A 4 -0.73 11.51 26.08
C GLU A 4 -1.02 12.44 24.89
N ILE A 5 -1.48 11.87 23.77
CA ILE A 5 -1.89 12.61 22.58
C ILE A 5 -3.40 12.41 22.43
N GLU A 6 -4.14 13.51 22.46
CA GLU A 6 -5.60 13.51 22.43
C GLU A 6 -6.15 13.61 21.01
N LYS A 7 -7.48 13.53 20.88
CA LYS A 7 -8.16 13.71 19.58
C LYS A 7 -7.94 15.10 18.97
N ASP A 8 -7.85 16.14 19.80
CA ASP A 8 -7.61 17.49 19.32
C ASP A 8 -6.16 17.61 18.83
N PHE A 9 -5.97 18.30 17.70
CA PHE A 9 -4.66 18.43 17.07
C PHE A 9 -3.66 19.13 18.03
N PRO A 10 -2.50 18.52 18.32
CA PRO A 10 -1.50 19.14 19.18
C PRO A 10 -0.91 20.39 18.52
N GLN A 11 -1.19 21.57 19.07
CA GLN A 11 -0.78 22.85 18.48
C GLN A 11 0.73 23.05 18.31
N TYR A 12 1.54 22.26 19.02
CA TYR A 12 3.00 22.30 18.93
C TYR A 12 3.56 21.39 17.83
N PHE A 13 2.76 20.51 17.21
CA PHE A 13 3.19 19.70 16.07
C PHE A 13 3.44 20.59 14.86
N LYS A 14 4.55 20.32 14.18
CA LYS A 14 4.99 21.04 12.99
C LYS A 14 4.94 20.09 11.81
N PRO A 15 4.28 20.49 10.71
CA PRO A 15 4.23 19.65 9.53
C PRO A 15 5.61 19.55 8.85
N SER A 16 5.91 18.40 8.28
CA SER A 16 7.10 18.17 7.44
C SER A 16 6.98 18.82 6.06
N TYR A 17 5.75 18.99 5.56
CA TYR A 17 5.37 19.73 4.35
C TYR A 17 3.93 20.27 4.50
N PRO A 18 3.54 21.34 3.78
CA PRO A 18 2.34 22.12 4.09
C PRO A 18 1.03 21.32 4.26
N GLU A 19 0.84 20.28 3.44
CA GLU A 19 -0.40 19.50 3.37
C GLU A 19 -0.44 18.26 4.29
N GLU A 20 0.61 17.99 5.07
CA GLU A 20 0.77 16.73 5.82
C GLU A 20 -0.45 16.39 6.69
N PHE A 21 -0.92 17.33 7.52
CA PHE A 21 -2.05 17.11 8.42
C PHE A 21 -3.42 17.38 7.79
N GLU A 22 -3.45 17.79 6.52
CA GLU A 22 -4.66 17.77 5.71
C GLU A 22 -4.89 16.37 5.11
N LEU A 23 -3.81 15.65 4.86
CA LEU A 23 -3.81 14.29 4.30
C LEU A 23 -3.87 13.22 5.40
N PHE A 24 -3.07 13.38 6.46
CA PHE A 24 -2.84 12.34 7.47
C PHE A 24 -3.32 12.76 8.85
N SER A 25 -3.85 11.79 9.59
CA SER A 25 -4.16 11.98 11.01
C SER A 25 -2.88 12.18 11.81
N HIS A 26 -2.87 13.10 12.78
CA HIS A 26 -1.74 13.26 13.70
C HIS A 26 -1.46 12.00 14.52
N PHE A 27 -2.43 11.09 14.63
CA PHE A 27 -2.20 9.78 15.24
C PHE A 27 -1.30 8.87 14.40
N GLU A 28 -1.21 9.05 13.08
CA GLU A 28 -0.31 8.26 12.23
C GLU A 28 1.15 8.54 12.58
N VAL A 29 1.52 9.82 12.65
CA VAL A 29 2.88 10.25 13.03
C VAL A 29 3.16 10.10 14.51
N SER A 30 2.11 10.03 15.36
CA SER A 30 2.27 9.78 16.79
C SER A 30 2.51 8.31 17.09
N ALA A 31 1.78 7.42 16.41
CA ALA A 31 1.90 5.98 16.61
C ALA A 31 3.09 5.40 15.82
N GLY A 32 3.39 5.96 14.64
CA GLY A 32 4.54 5.57 13.82
C GLY A 32 4.58 4.08 13.46
N ILE A 33 3.41 3.45 13.30
CA ILE A 33 3.30 2.00 13.12
C ILE A 33 3.83 1.60 11.73
N PRO A 34 4.84 0.73 11.64
CA PRO A 34 5.33 0.27 10.35
C PRO A 34 4.29 -0.57 9.61
N THR A 35 4.24 -0.42 8.29
CA THR A 35 3.27 -1.11 7.43
C THR A 35 3.96 -1.70 6.20
N VAL A 36 3.48 -2.83 5.70
CA VAL A 36 4.05 -3.46 4.50
C VAL A 36 3.72 -2.64 3.26
N LEU A 37 4.67 -2.50 2.35
CA LEU A 37 4.52 -1.78 1.09
C LEU A 37 4.23 -2.73 -0.08
N PHE A 38 3.31 -2.33 -0.95
CA PHE A 38 2.90 -3.10 -2.12
C PHE A 38 2.29 -2.18 -3.20
N ALA A 39 2.21 -2.68 -4.43
CA ALA A 39 1.59 -1.97 -5.54
C ALA A 39 0.21 -2.57 -5.87
N ILE A 40 -0.81 -1.72 -5.88
CA ILE A 40 -2.16 -2.05 -6.34
C ILE A 40 -2.25 -1.73 -7.83
N THR A 41 -2.64 -2.72 -8.63
CA THR A 41 -2.79 -2.56 -10.08
C THR A 41 -4.22 -2.75 -10.53
N THR A 42 -4.66 -1.84 -11.40
CA THR A 42 -6.02 -1.79 -11.97
C THR A 42 -5.97 -1.26 -13.40
N TRP A 43 -7.07 -1.37 -14.13
CA TRP A 43 -7.25 -0.68 -15.41
C TRP A 43 -7.96 0.65 -15.20
N LYS A 44 -7.47 1.74 -15.80
CA LYS A 44 -8.20 3.01 -15.92
C LYS A 44 -9.37 2.86 -16.89
N GLU A 45 -10.30 3.81 -16.86
CA GLU A 45 -11.45 3.82 -17.78
C GLU A 45 -11.04 3.91 -19.26
N ASN A 46 -9.94 4.59 -19.56
CA ASN A 46 -9.37 4.68 -20.91
C ASN A 46 -8.54 3.43 -21.32
N GLY A 47 -8.52 2.38 -20.49
CA GLY A 47 -7.79 1.14 -20.74
C GLY A 47 -6.29 1.18 -20.44
N LYS A 48 -5.75 2.30 -19.94
CA LYS A 48 -4.35 2.37 -19.49
C LYS A 48 -4.16 1.65 -18.14
N PRO A 49 -3.00 1.00 -17.91
CA PRO A 49 -2.75 0.32 -16.65
C PRO A 49 -2.33 1.31 -15.57
N ASN A 50 -2.95 1.23 -14.40
CA ASN A 50 -2.69 2.08 -13.23
C ASN A 50 -1.88 1.32 -12.17
N VAL A 51 -0.87 1.97 -11.59
CA VAL A 51 -0.07 1.46 -10.46
C VAL A 51 -0.18 2.43 -9.29
N CYS A 52 -0.75 1.97 -8.18
CA CYS A 52 -0.85 2.72 -6.93
C CYS A 52 0.02 2.08 -5.85
N PHE A 53 1.07 2.78 -5.45
CA PHE A 53 1.95 2.33 -4.39
C PHE A 53 1.33 2.64 -3.01
N HIS A 54 1.14 1.62 -2.18
CA HIS A 54 0.27 1.67 -1.00
C HIS A 54 0.87 0.91 0.19
N SER A 55 0.40 1.24 1.41
CA SER A 55 0.87 0.61 2.64
C SER A 55 -0.22 0.30 3.68
N TRP A 56 -1.29 1.11 3.79
CA TRP A 56 -2.35 0.92 4.80
C TRP A 56 -3.15 -0.37 4.58
N SER A 57 -2.75 -1.44 5.26
CA SER A 57 -3.27 -2.78 4.97
C SER A 57 -3.22 -3.75 6.14
N CYS A 58 -4.10 -4.74 6.06
CA CYS A 58 -4.08 -5.98 6.82
C CYS A 58 -4.38 -7.16 5.87
N PHE A 59 -3.62 -8.25 6.00
CA PHE A 59 -3.79 -9.47 5.21
C PHE A 59 -4.10 -10.64 6.13
N HIS A 60 -5.33 -11.15 6.07
CA HIS A 60 -5.76 -12.23 6.95
C HIS A 60 -6.99 -12.95 6.42
N GLY A 61 -7.29 -14.10 7.01
CA GLY A 61 -8.43 -14.91 6.64
C GLY A 61 -8.68 -16.01 7.64
N ASP A 62 -9.56 -16.92 7.25
CA ASP A 62 -9.78 -18.18 7.94
C ASP A 62 -9.72 -19.33 6.93
N LYS A 63 -10.12 -20.53 7.35
CA LYS A 63 -10.12 -21.72 6.49
C LYS A 63 -11.03 -21.61 5.25
N THR A 64 -11.90 -20.59 5.18
CA THR A 64 -12.90 -20.40 4.13
C THR A 64 -12.46 -19.37 3.09
N ALA A 65 -11.79 -18.30 3.52
CA ALA A 65 -11.39 -17.22 2.64
C ALA A 65 -10.22 -16.41 3.23
N PHE A 66 -9.46 -15.78 2.34
CA PHE A 66 -8.36 -14.87 2.66
C PHE A 66 -8.64 -13.50 2.06
N PHE A 67 -8.31 -12.43 2.81
CA PHE A 67 -8.69 -11.07 2.48
C PHE A 67 -7.50 -10.12 2.54
N ALA A 68 -7.49 -9.17 1.62
CA ALA A 68 -6.71 -7.94 1.71
C ALA A 68 -7.65 -6.82 2.14
N VAL A 69 -7.44 -6.27 3.33
CA VAL A 69 -8.21 -5.15 3.89
C VAL A 69 -7.33 -3.91 3.83
N MET A 70 -7.65 -2.98 2.92
CA MET A 70 -6.90 -1.74 2.72
C MET A 70 -7.66 -0.60 3.37
N GLY A 71 -7.09 0.04 4.39
CA GLY A 71 -7.82 0.95 5.26
C GLY A 71 -8.01 2.35 4.67
N ASN A 72 -6.98 2.91 4.05
CA ASN A 72 -6.90 4.34 3.75
C ASN A 72 -6.72 4.62 2.24
N LEU A 73 -7.59 4.07 1.39
CA LEU A 73 -7.56 4.38 -0.03
C LEU A 73 -8.39 5.63 -0.32
N TYR A 74 -7.73 6.71 -0.76
CA TYR A 74 -8.42 7.97 -1.06
C TYR A 74 -9.41 7.82 -2.21
N GLN A 75 -10.63 8.34 -2.01
CA GLN A 75 -11.77 8.16 -2.93
C GLN A 75 -11.62 8.95 -4.23
N HIS A 76 -10.79 9.99 -4.26
CA HIS A 76 -10.52 10.78 -5.47
C HIS A 76 -9.54 10.08 -6.43
N THR A 77 -8.89 8.98 -6.01
CA THR A 77 -7.85 8.33 -6.81
C THR A 77 -8.42 7.47 -7.94
N HIS A 78 -7.64 7.32 -9.02
CA HIS A 78 -7.95 6.40 -10.10
C HIS A 78 -8.20 4.98 -9.58
N THR A 79 -7.33 4.48 -8.70
CA THR A 79 -7.44 3.14 -8.09
C THR A 79 -8.80 2.90 -7.45
N TYR A 80 -9.30 3.85 -6.64
CA TYR A 80 -10.62 3.70 -6.00
C TYR A 80 -11.75 3.62 -7.03
N ALA A 81 -11.75 4.53 -8.01
CA ALA A 81 -12.75 4.54 -9.09
C ALA A 81 -12.70 3.25 -9.91
N ASN A 82 -11.50 2.77 -10.25
CA ASN A 82 -11.27 1.56 -11.02
C ASN A 82 -11.77 0.32 -10.26
N ILE A 83 -11.44 0.17 -8.97
CA ILE A 83 -11.91 -0.95 -8.14
C ILE A 83 -13.43 -0.97 -8.07
N LYS A 84 -14.08 0.19 -7.92
CA LYS A 84 -15.55 0.25 -7.89
C LYS A 84 -16.18 -0.12 -9.23
N ARG A 85 -15.53 0.20 -10.34
CA ARG A 85 -16.01 -0.10 -11.70
C ARG A 85 -15.79 -1.57 -12.05
N GLU A 86 -14.54 -2.04 -11.96
CA GLU A 86 -14.11 -3.38 -12.40
C GLU A 86 -14.39 -4.49 -11.36
N LYS A 87 -14.68 -4.11 -10.12
CA LYS A 87 -14.90 -5.04 -8.99
C LYS A 87 -13.73 -5.99 -8.72
N CYS A 88 -12.51 -5.62 -9.12
CA CYS A 88 -11.30 -6.39 -8.89
C CYS A 88 -10.04 -5.52 -8.95
N PHE A 89 -8.94 -6.06 -8.43
CA PHE A 89 -7.60 -5.45 -8.45
C PHE A 89 -6.55 -6.51 -8.14
N CYS A 90 -5.29 -6.24 -8.51
CA CYS A 90 -4.18 -7.09 -8.11
C CYS A 90 -3.26 -6.35 -7.13
N ILE A 91 -2.75 -7.07 -6.13
CA ILE A 91 -1.71 -6.62 -5.20
C ILE A 91 -0.39 -7.28 -5.58
N ASN A 92 0.67 -6.49 -5.68
CA ASN A 92 1.98 -6.92 -6.14
C ASN A 92 3.03 -6.53 -5.08
N PHE A 93 3.76 -7.52 -4.55
CA PHE A 93 4.87 -7.27 -3.63
C PHE A 93 6.19 -7.29 -4.41
N LEU A 94 6.96 -6.22 -4.28
CA LEU A 94 8.25 -6.04 -4.95
C LEU A 94 9.36 -5.78 -3.93
N PRO A 95 10.60 -6.18 -4.23
CA PRO A 95 11.72 -5.90 -3.36
C PRO A 95 12.07 -4.40 -3.36
N ILE A 96 12.85 -3.99 -2.36
CA ILE A 96 13.29 -2.60 -2.19
C ILE A 96 14.04 -2.03 -3.40
N SER A 97 14.64 -2.87 -4.25
CA SER A 97 15.29 -2.44 -5.50
C SER A 97 14.33 -1.80 -6.51
N TYR A 98 13.01 -1.95 -6.35
CA TYR A 98 11.99 -1.29 -7.16
C TYR A 98 11.37 -0.06 -6.49
N TYR A 99 11.83 0.35 -5.30
CA TYR A 99 11.23 1.44 -4.53
C TYR A 99 11.13 2.74 -5.34
N ASP A 100 12.23 3.19 -5.95
CA ASP A 100 12.24 4.44 -6.72
C ASP A 100 11.30 4.38 -7.93
N LYS A 101 11.23 3.22 -8.60
CA LYS A 101 10.32 2.99 -9.73
C LYS A 101 8.85 3.08 -9.31
N LEU A 102 8.51 2.57 -8.13
CA LEU A 102 7.17 2.67 -7.56
C LEU A 102 6.84 4.09 -7.11
N VAL A 103 7.82 4.83 -6.60
CA VAL A 103 7.66 6.25 -6.28
C VAL A 103 7.40 7.07 -7.55
N ASP A 104 8.05 6.73 -8.67
CA ASP A 104 7.82 7.43 -9.94
C ASP A 104 6.39 7.26 -10.47
N THR A 105 5.71 6.14 -10.17
CA THR A 105 4.29 5.97 -10.52
C THR A 105 3.35 6.80 -9.65
N ILE A 106 3.77 7.25 -8.46
CA ILE A 106 3.02 8.23 -7.66
C ILE A 106 3.11 9.61 -8.31
N LYS A 107 4.32 9.98 -8.77
CA LYS A 107 4.60 11.31 -9.33
C LYS A 107 3.99 11.53 -10.71
N HIS A 108 3.82 10.46 -11.49
CA HIS A 108 3.30 10.50 -12.85
C HIS A 108 2.10 9.57 -12.98
N ASN A 109 0.93 10.04 -12.54
CA ASN A 109 -0.29 9.24 -12.47
C ASN A 109 -1.49 9.86 -13.20
N ASP A 110 -1.25 10.81 -14.11
CA ASP A 110 -2.32 11.45 -14.89
C ASP A 110 -3.17 10.41 -15.64
N MET A 111 -4.42 10.77 -15.96
CA MET A 111 -5.37 9.86 -16.61
C MET A 111 -4.80 9.18 -17.88
N GLU A 112 -4.05 9.91 -18.70
CA GLU A 112 -3.47 9.41 -19.96
C GLU A 112 -2.11 8.71 -19.79
N THR A 113 -1.54 8.74 -18.59
CA THR A 113 -0.26 8.12 -18.28
C THR A 113 -0.40 6.61 -18.18
N ASP A 114 0.61 5.90 -18.69
CA ASP A 114 0.80 4.47 -18.51
C ASP A 114 1.81 4.27 -17.38
N GLU A 115 1.32 4.00 -16.16
CA GLU A 115 2.18 3.89 -14.97
C GLU A 115 3.10 2.65 -15.01
N PHE A 116 2.77 1.63 -15.80
CA PHE A 116 3.67 0.50 -16.03
C PHE A 116 4.88 0.94 -16.85
N ALA A 117 4.67 1.75 -17.89
CA ALA A 117 5.76 2.31 -18.68
C ALA A 117 6.65 3.26 -17.84
N VAL A 118 6.04 4.10 -16.99
CA VAL A 118 6.76 4.99 -16.05
C VAL A 118 7.66 4.19 -15.11
N GLY A 119 7.11 3.16 -14.45
CA GLY A 119 7.85 2.32 -13.52
C GLY A 119 8.78 1.30 -14.18
N HIS A 120 8.81 1.24 -15.52
CA HIS A 120 9.52 0.22 -16.29
C HIS A 120 9.15 -1.22 -15.85
N PHE A 121 7.85 -1.46 -15.67
CA PHE A 121 7.30 -2.76 -15.29
C PHE A 121 6.83 -3.53 -16.50
N THR A 122 7.05 -4.85 -16.50
CA THR A 122 6.51 -5.72 -17.54
C THR A 122 5.05 -6.06 -17.21
N LEU A 123 4.16 -5.68 -18.12
CA LEU A 123 2.73 -5.94 -17.96
C LEU A 123 2.41 -7.40 -18.26
N SER A 124 1.81 -8.07 -17.28
CA SER A 124 1.15 -9.37 -17.43
C SER A 124 -0.34 -9.26 -17.10
N ASN A 125 -1.13 -10.25 -17.51
CA ASN A 125 -2.56 -10.32 -17.16
C ASN A 125 -2.79 -11.29 -15.99
N ALA A 126 -3.70 -10.91 -15.09
CA ALA A 126 -4.18 -11.77 -14.03
C ALA A 126 -4.89 -13.01 -14.59
N LYS A 127 -4.89 -14.12 -13.83
CA LYS A 127 -5.47 -15.40 -14.29
C LYS A 127 -6.96 -15.51 -14.02
N THR A 128 -7.45 -14.87 -12.97
CA THR A 128 -8.81 -15.05 -12.42
C THR A 128 -9.62 -13.77 -12.38
N ILE A 129 -9.00 -12.61 -12.62
CA ILE A 129 -9.64 -11.29 -12.60
C ILE A 129 -9.23 -10.41 -13.79
N HIS A 130 -9.99 -9.35 -14.05
CA HIS A 130 -9.67 -8.35 -15.07
C HIS A 130 -8.78 -7.23 -14.50
N ALA A 131 -7.50 -7.54 -14.24
CA ALA A 131 -6.53 -6.57 -13.75
C ALA A 131 -5.13 -6.83 -14.35
N PRO A 132 -4.30 -5.78 -14.53
CA PRO A 132 -2.91 -5.95 -14.89
C PRO A 132 -2.09 -6.45 -13.69
N VAL A 133 -0.99 -7.14 -13.95
CA VAL A 133 -0.08 -7.73 -12.97
C VAL A 133 1.33 -7.28 -13.29
N ILE A 134 2.10 -6.90 -12.28
CA ILE A 134 3.53 -6.59 -12.44
C ILE A 134 4.30 -7.91 -12.43
N GLN A 135 4.95 -8.23 -13.54
CA GLN A 135 5.65 -9.51 -13.70
C GLN A 135 6.85 -9.66 -12.75
N GLU A 136 7.51 -8.55 -12.39
CA GLU A 136 8.68 -8.51 -11.52
C GLU A 136 8.35 -8.68 -10.02
N ALA A 137 7.06 -8.78 -9.66
CA ALA A 137 6.65 -8.93 -8.28
C ALA A 137 6.77 -10.38 -7.83
N PHE A 138 7.44 -10.60 -6.69
CA PHE A 138 7.69 -11.93 -6.17
C PHE A 138 6.44 -12.60 -5.58
N ILE A 139 5.41 -11.80 -5.24
CA ILE A 139 4.06 -12.27 -4.91
C ILE A 139 3.04 -11.40 -5.63
N ASN A 140 2.07 -12.04 -6.28
CA ASN A 140 0.85 -11.38 -6.76
C ASN A 140 -0.36 -11.98 -6.05
N MET A 141 -1.30 -11.13 -5.65
CA MET A 141 -2.60 -11.54 -5.12
C MET A 141 -3.70 -10.95 -5.99
N GLU A 142 -4.52 -11.80 -6.57
CA GLU A 142 -5.66 -11.41 -7.40
C GLU A 142 -6.90 -11.32 -6.51
N CYS A 143 -7.50 -10.13 -6.41
CA CYS A 143 -8.60 -9.85 -5.51
C CYS A 143 -9.88 -9.49 -6.27
N THR A 144 -11.01 -10.05 -5.85
CA THR A 144 -12.34 -9.51 -6.16
C THR A 144 -12.79 -8.59 -5.04
N LEU A 145 -13.47 -7.51 -5.41
CA LEU A 145 -14.00 -6.56 -4.45
C LEU A 145 -15.14 -7.20 -3.64
N LYS A 146 -14.97 -7.25 -2.32
CA LYS A 146 -16.01 -7.68 -1.39
C LYS A 146 -16.86 -6.49 -0.94
N GLU A 147 -16.21 -5.43 -0.48
CA GLU A 147 -16.89 -4.26 0.08
C GLU A 147 -16.00 -3.02 0.04
N THR A 148 -16.63 -1.85 0.02
CA THR A 148 -15.99 -0.56 0.29
C THR A 148 -16.79 0.18 1.35
N GLN A 149 -16.10 0.78 2.32
CA GLN A 149 -16.73 1.58 3.37
C GLN A 149 -15.98 2.91 3.52
N ASP A 150 -16.70 4.03 3.56
CA ASP A 150 -16.11 5.33 3.93
C ASP A 150 -15.72 5.30 5.41
N LEU A 151 -14.44 5.52 5.70
CA LEU A 151 -13.91 5.43 7.07
C LEU A 151 -14.48 6.49 8.01
N SER A 152 -14.73 7.69 7.49
CA SER A 152 -15.09 8.86 8.29
C SER A 152 -16.50 9.38 7.98
N GLY A 153 -17.08 8.94 6.87
CA GLY A 153 -18.30 9.50 6.29
C GLY A 153 -18.08 10.82 5.55
N ALA A 154 -16.83 11.28 5.43
CA ALA A 154 -16.48 12.57 4.83
C ALA A 154 -16.22 12.52 3.32
N GLY A 155 -16.25 11.34 2.69
CA GLY A 155 -15.96 11.16 1.27
C GLY A 155 -14.47 11.22 0.92
N ILE A 156 -13.57 11.16 1.91
CA ILE A 156 -12.12 11.36 1.71
C ILE A 156 -11.41 10.03 1.49
N ALA A 157 -11.45 9.14 2.48
CA ALA A 157 -10.76 7.86 2.45
C ALA A 157 -11.74 6.70 2.69
N ALA A 158 -11.47 5.58 2.05
CA ALA A 158 -12.29 4.39 2.15
C ALA A 158 -11.46 3.16 2.56
N MET A 159 -12.07 2.34 3.40
CA MET A 159 -11.69 0.95 3.57
C MET A 159 -12.17 0.16 2.36
N VAL A 160 -11.28 -0.64 1.77
CA VAL A 160 -11.56 -1.55 0.66
C VAL A 160 -11.22 -2.97 1.09
N ILE A 161 -12.19 -3.87 1.01
CA ILE A 161 -12.03 -5.29 1.33
C ILE A 161 -12.00 -6.07 0.01
N GLY A 162 -10.87 -6.69 -0.29
CA GLY A 162 -10.72 -7.64 -1.40
C GLY A 162 -10.66 -9.07 -0.89
N GLN A 163 -11.44 -9.97 -1.49
CA GLN A 163 -11.28 -11.41 -1.28
C GLN A 163 -10.29 -11.95 -2.29
N VAL A 164 -9.20 -12.57 -1.80
CA VAL A 164 -8.17 -13.15 -2.66
C VAL A 164 -8.68 -14.41 -3.34
N GLN A 165 -8.64 -14.43 -4.67
CA GLN A 165 -9.07 -15.54 -5.52
C GLN A 165 -7.89 -16.41 -5.96
N HIS A 166 -6.72 -15.80 -6.14
CA HIS A 166 -5.52 -16.48 -6.61
C HIS A 166 -4.27 -15.78 -6.07
N ILE A 167 -3.24 -16.57 -5.72
CA ILE A 167 -1.91 -16.09 -5.32
C ILE A 167 -0.87 -16.80 -6.18
N SER A 168 0.04 -16.03 -6.76
CA SER A 168 1.29 -16.54 -7.34
C SER A 168 2.48 -16.10 -6.51
N VAL A 169 3.49 -16.96 -6.43
CA VAL A 169 4.77 -16.68 -5.78
C VAL A 169 5.87 -17.12 -6.72
N GLU A 170 6.89 -16.28 -6.90
CA GLU A 170 8.09 -16.65 -7.64
C GLU A 170 8.78 -17.85 -6.98
N LYS A 171 9.38 -18.72 -7.81
CA LYS A 171 9.93 -20.00 -7.35
C LYS A 171 11.09 -19.79 -6.38
N GLU A 172 11.90 -18.77 -6.63
CA GLU A 172 13.02 -18.32 -5.82
C GLU A 172 12.54 -17.95 -4.39
N TYR A 173 11.34 -17.36 -4.29
CA TYR A 173 10.72 -16.95 -3.03
C TYR A 173 9.89 -18.04 -2.35
N ALA A 174 9.83 -19.26 -2.91
CA ALA A 174 8.91 -20.30 -2.47
C ALA A 174 9.36 -21.08 -1.22
N GLN A 175 10.64 -20.99 -0.83
CA GLN A 175 11.23 -21.82 0.21
C GLN A 175 11.86 -21.01 1.35
N GLY A 176 11.67 -21.52 2.58
CA GLY A 176 12.31 -20.98 3.77
C GLY A 176 11.97 -19.51 4.03
N TYR A 177 12.87 -18.84 4.75
CA TYR A 177 12.68 -17.45 5.14
C TYR A 177 13.57 -16.45 4.38
N GLU A 178 14.70 -16.93 3.84
CA GLU A 178 15.85 -16.08 3.48
C GLU A 178 15.50 -15.01 2.45
N GLN A 179 14.85 -15.38 1.34
CA GLN A 179 14.58 -14.43 0.27
C GLN A 179 13.34 -13.57 0.58
N ARG A 180 12.24 -14.19 1.03
CA ARG A 180 10.97 -13.50 1.27
C ARG A 180 10.99 -12.52 2.45
N TYR A 181 11.80 -12.81 3.46
CA TYR A 181 11.91 -12.00 4.68
C TYR A 181 13.33 -11.45 4.90
N GLY A 182 14.13 -11.40 3.84
CA GLY A 182 15.44 -10.77 3.82
C GLY A 182 15.41 -9.40 3.13
N LYS A 183 16.58 -8.95 2.67
CA LYS A 183 16.77 -7.66 2.00
C LYS A 183 15.95 -7.52 0.70
N ASP A 184 15.86 -8.60 -0.05
CA ASP A 184 15.16 -8.64 -1.34
C ASP A 184 13.73 -9.18 -1.19
N GLY A 185 13.16 -9.09 0.01
CA GLY A 185 11.82 -9.56 0.35
C GLY A 185 10.82 -8.41 0.52
N PHE A 186 9.94 -8.56 1.49
CA PHE A 186 9.00 -7.51 1.87
C PHE A 186 9.72 -6.23 2.33
N MET A 187 9.29 -5.10 1.80
CA MET A 187 9.63 -3.77 2.29
C MET A 187 8.52 -3.23 3.20
N MET A 188 8.93 -2.45 4.19
CA MET A 188 8.08 -1.83 5.19
C MET A 188 8.25 -0.31 5.13
N LEU A 189 7.14 0.42 5.09
CA LEU A 189 7.12 1.85 5.39
C LEU A 189 7.20 2.03 6.90
N ILE A 190 8.16 2.84 7.36
CA ILE A 190 8.20 3.41 8.70
C ILE A 190 7.79 4.88 8.54
N PRO A 191 6.56 5.26 8.93
CA PRO A 191 6.11 6.64 8.84
C PRO A 191 7.03 7.57 9.63
N ALA A 192 7.26 8.79 9.13
CA ALA A 192 8.00 9.83 9.83
C ALA A 192 7.40 10.09 11.22
N PRO A 193 8.03 9.65 12.33
CA PRO A 193 7.46 9.86 13.64
C PRO A 193 7.58 11.33 14.04
N GLN A 194 6.50 11.92 14.57
CA GLN A 194 6.58 13.24 15.18
C GLN A 194 7.38 13.13 16.48
N ASN A 195 8.23 14.11 16.77
CA ASN A 195 8.76 14.25 18.12
C ASN A 195 7.63 14.64 19.08
N LEU A 196 7.18 13.71 19.91
CA LEU A 196 6.05 13.90 20.84
C LEU A 196 6.32 14.90 21.97
N VAL A 197 7.55 15.43 22.10
CA VAL A 197 7.92 16.44 23.10
C VAL A 197 8.08 17.81 22.46
N THR A 198 8.79 17.89 21.33
CA THR A 198 9.12 19.17 20.68
C THR A 198 8.19 19.53 19.53
N GLY A 199 7.47 18.54 19.00
CA GLY A 199 6.65 18.68 17.81
C GLY A 199 7.44 18.86 16.52
N GLU A 200 8.74 18.55 16.48
CA GLU A 200 9.50 18.54 15.23
C GLU A 200 9.19 17.26 14.41
N PRO A 201 9.06 17.36 13.08
CA PRO A 201 8.89 16.20 12.22
C PRO A 201 10.22 15.44 12.03
N ASN A 202 10.12 14.17 11.63
CA ASN A 202 11.26 13.34 11.26
C ASN A 202 11.12 12.90 9.78
N GLN A 203 12.02 12.04 9.30
CA GLN A 203 11.94 11.45 7.96
C GLN A 203 11.33 10.05 8.03
N SER A 204 10.52 9.72 7.03
CA SER A 204 10.07 8.35 6.82
C SER A 204 11.25 7.47 6.40
N ALA A 205 11.21 6.20 6.79
CA ALA A 205 12.22 5.22 6.41
C ALA A 205 11.59 4.02 5.70
N ILE A 206 12.38 3.36 4.86
CA ILE A 206 12.03 2.10 4.23
C ILE A 206 12.91 1.02 4.83
N ALA A 207 12.28 -0.01 5.38
CA ALA A 207 12.95 -1.11 6.05
C ALA A 207 12.67 -2.44 5.34
N THR A 208 13.53 -3.41 5.60
CA THR A 208 13.32 -4.82 5.24
C THR A 208 13.23 -5.64 6.52
N VAL A 209 12.75 -6.88 6.42
CA VAL A 209 12.60 -7.74 7.59
C VAL A 209 13.97 -8.28 8.04
N LYS A 210 14.16 -8.37 9.36
CA LYS A 210 15.24 -9.13 9.99
C LYS A 210 14.61 -10.05 11.03
N ILE A 211 14.77 -11.35 10.85
CA ILE A 211 14.24 -12.34 11.78
C ILE A 211 15.19 -12.43 12.98
N GLU A 212 14.68 -12.11 14.17
CA GLU A 212 15.44 -12.17 15.43
C GLU A 212 15.19 -13.48 16.20
N ARG A 213 14.04 -14.14 15.97
CA ARG A 213 13.65 -15.36 16.69
C ARG A 213 12.65 -16.19 15.87
N LEU A 214 12.73 -17.51 16.01
CA LEU A 214 11.71 -18.47 15.59
C LEU A 214 10.99 -19.01 16.84
N ASP A 215 9.69 -19.26 16.72
CA ASP A 215 8.86 -19.84 17.79
C ASP A 215 8.98 -21.37 17.88
#